data_AF-A0A7K1UF94-F1
#
_entry.id   AF-A0A7K1UF94-F1
#
_cell.length_a   1.000
_cell.length_b   1.000
_cell.length_c   1.000
_cell.angle_alpha   90.00
_cell.angle_beta   90.00
_cell.angle_gamma   90.00
#
_symmetry.space_group_name_H-M   'P 1'
#
loop_
_entity.id
_entity.type
_entity.pdbx_description
1 polymer ?
#
loop_
_entity_poly.entity_id
_entity_poly.type
_entity_poly.pdbx_seq_one_letter_code
_entity_poly.pdbx_strand_id
1 'polypeptide(L)'
;MGEAGLPADLTPRSWEQLSARKGRADKPALLVDAVSMGILSDPREFRIALEDTWTATEWPGRAATTELWLTLFQMVLEPGTYLDDTELLPISELPATLPVYRAATAGYEDGLSWTTSLECAHWFATRLGAASGRSHRIYEMDAPRETVLAFFHASRNEHEYVIDTSRLKPATRREVLPEEWEYLLGRPLERPRQLGASAVPGAGICKLDDGVSEAGQEGLTRAEAVGLVLRMSEGLTEEATVAALESVESRYRFDAPDQRVSHVTLTDTIAAAHEGYRP
;
A
#
# COMPACT_ATOMS: atom_id res chain seq x y z
N MET A 1 50.17 13.61 -16.65
CA MET A 1 48.69 13.77 -16.73
C MET A 1 48.12 12.38 -16.86
N GLY A 2 47.70 11.80 -15.74
CA GLY A 2 46.91 10.57 -15.77
C GLY A 2 45.47 10.96 -16.00
N GLU A 3 44.85 10.43 -17.05
CA GLU A 3 43.40 10.44 -17.20
C GLU A 3 42.81 9.73 -15.99
N ALA A 4 42.13 10.48 -15.14
CA ALA A 4 41.25 9.91 -14.14
C ALA A 4 40.09 9.28 -14.90
N GLY A 5 40.15 7.95 -15.07
CA GLY A 5 39.03 7.16 -15.55
C GLY A 5 37.83 7.41 -14.66
N LEU A 6 36.72 7.82 -15.28
CA LEU A 6 35.40 7.83 -14.66
C LEU A 6 35.15 6.46 -14.02
N PRO A 7 34.65 6.39 -12.77
CA PRO A 7 34.39 5.11 -12.11
C PRO A 7 33.37 4.29 -12.90
N ALA A 8 33.56 2.97 -12.86
CA ALA A 8 32.81 2.00 -13.64
C ALA A 8 31.31 1.99 -13.35
N ASP A 9 30.55 1.81 -14.43
CA ASP A 9 29.15 1.35 -14.53
C ASP A 9 28.03 2.36 -14.20
N LEU A 10 27.85 3.34 -15.08
CA LEU A 10 26.56 4.03 -15.30
C LEU A 10 25.71 3.30 -16.37
N THR A 11 25.78 1.96 -16.46
CA THR A 11 24.90 1.24 -17.38
C THR A 11 23.48 1.31 -16.81
N PRO A 12 22.47 1.77 -17.57
CA PRO A 12 21.08 1.72 -17.15
C PRO A 12 20.75 0.29 -16.69
N ARG A 13 20.31 0.15 -15.44
CA ARG A 13 19.90 -1.15 -14.89
C ARG A 13 18.40 -1.26 -14.96
N SER A 14 17.90 -2.45 -15.32
CA SER A 14 16.47 -2.69 -15.26
C SER A 14 16.01 -2.73 -13.80
N TRP A 15 14.75 -2.36 -13.57
CA TRP A 15 14.15 -2.43 -12.25
C TRP A 15 14.19 -3.85 -11.68
N GLU A 16 14.00 -4.86 -12.53
CA GLU A 16 14.12 -6.27 -12.16
C GLU A 16 15.49 -6.57 -11.54
N GLN A 17 16.58 -6.10 -12.15
CA GLN A 17 17.93 -6.31 -11.63
C GLN A 17 18.17 -5.60 -10.30
N LEU A 18 17.62 -4.40 -10.11
CA LEU A 18 17.76 -3.62 -8.89
C LEU A 18 16.98 -4.23 -7.73
N SER A 19 15.75 -4.70 -8.01
CA SER A 19 14.81 -5.17 -7.00
C SER A 19 14.91 -6.67 -6.69
N ALA A 20 15.64 -7.46 -7.49
CA ALA A 20 15.74 -8.92 -7.37
C ALA A 20 16.08 -9.47 -5.98
N ARG A 21 16.73 -8.68 -5.12
CA ARG A 21 17.14 -9.09 -3.76
C ARG A 21 16.46 -8.26 -2.66
N LYS A 22 15.46 -7.45 -2.99
CA LYS A 22 14.77 -6.59 -2.03
C LYS A 22 13.41 -7.18 -1.68
N GLY A 23 13.12 -7.21 -0.37
CA GLY A 23 11.79 -7.54 0.11
C GLY A 23 10.80 -6.46 -0.33
N ARG A 24 9.51 -6.80 -0.41
CA ARG A 24 8.44 -5.89 -0.85
C ARG A 24 8.45 -4.56 -0.08
N ALA A 25 8.65 -4.62 1.23
CA ALA A 25 8.71 -3.44 2.11
C ALA A 25 9.92 -2.53 1.87
N ASP A 26 11.00 -3.03 1.25
CA ASP A 26 12.22 -2.26 0.99
C ASP A 26 12.21 -1.58 -0.38
N LYS A 27 11.28 -1.97 -1.27
CA LYS A 27 11.20 -1.45 -2.64
C LYS A 27 10.96 0.07 -2.71
N PRO A 28 10.14 0.69 -1.83
CA PRO A 28 9.93 2.14 -1.85
C PRO A 28 11.20 2.94 -1.61
N ALA A 29 12.01 2.55 -0.61
CA ALA A 29 13.30 3.18 -0.37
C ALA A 29 14.27 2.96 -1.54
N LEU A 30 14.31 1.74 -2.09
CA LEU A 30 15.12 1.43 -3.27
C LEU A 30 14.75 2.29 -4.48
N LEU A 31 13.45 2.49 -4.75
CA LEU A 31 12.96 3.31 -5.85
C LEU A 31 13.44 4.75 -5.69
N VAL A 32 13.25 5.33 -4.51
CA VAL A 32 13.67 6.71 -4.20
C VAL A 32 15.18 6.88 -4.40
N ASP A 33 15.98 5.95 -3.89
CA ASP A 33 17.43 5.97 -4.05
C ASP A 33 17.83 5.85 -5.53
N ALA A 34 17.26 4.89 -6.25
CA ALA A 34 17.58 4.63 -7.65
C ALA A 34 17.25 5.81 -8.57
N VAL A 35 16.12 6.48 -8.34
CA VAL A 35 15.72 7.69 -9.07
C VAL A 35 16.63 8.87 -8.69
N SER A 36 16.88 9.08 -7.39
CA SER A 36 17.71 10.20 -6.90
C SER A 36 19.17 10.11 -7.36
N MET A 37 19.70 8.89 -7.49
CA MET A 37 21.06 8.65 -7.98
C MET A 37 21.14 8.59 -9.52
N GLY A 38 20.02 8.71 -10.23
CA GLY A 38 19.98 8.61 -11.69
C GLY A 38 20.30 7.22 -12.23
N ILE A 39 20.21 6.18 -11.39
CA ILE A 39 20.43 4.77 -11.78
C ILE A 39 19.25 4.28 -12.63
N LEU A 40 18.04 4.73 -12.28
CA LEU A 40 16.81 4.45 -13.01
C LEU A 40 16.44 5.64 -13.90
N SER A 41 17.21 5.84 -14.98
CA SER A 41 17.04 6.98 -15.89
C SER A 41 16.13 6.70 -17.09
N ASP A 42 15.84 5.43 -17.39
CA ASP A 42 14.92 5.06 -18.45
C ASP A 42 13.46 5.27 -17.97
N PRO A 43 12.64 6.09 -18.66
CA PRO A 43 11.28 6.39 -18.23
C PRO A 43 10.38 5.15 -18.13
N ARG A 44 10.60 4.13 -18.97
CA ARG A 44 9.80 2.91 -18.94
C ARG A 44 10.17 2.04 -17.75
N GLU A 45 11.46 1.86 -17.48
CA GLU A 45 11.92 1.17 -16.27
C GLU A 45 11.47 1.90 -14.99
N PHE A 46 11.36 3.23 -15.01
CA PHE A 46 10.78 3.98 -13.89
C PHE A 46 9.29 3.66 -13.71
N ARG A 47 8.48 3.61 -14.77
CA ARG A 47 7.07 3.21 -14.67
C ARG A 47 6.90 1.80 -14.13
N ILE A 48 7.70 0.83 -14.63
CA ILE A 48 7.72 -0.55 -14.12
C ILE A 48 8.07 -0.57 -12.63
N ALA A 49 9.09 0.20 -12.22
CA ALA A 49 9.49 0.28 -10.83
C ALA A 49 8.40 0.88 -9.94
N LEU A 50 7.71 1.90 -10.43
CA LEU A 50 6.64 2.58 -9.70
C LEU A 50 5.43 1.66 -9.50
N GLU A 51 5.00 0.97 -10.56
CA GLU A 51 3.94 -0.04 -10.52
C GLU A 51 4.27 -1.15 -9.51
N ASP A 52 5.42 -1.82 -9.67
CA ASP A 52 5.82 -2.94 -8.79
C ASP A 52 5.98 -2.48 -7.34
N THR A 53 6.53 -1.29 -7.11
CA THR A 53 6.71 -0.77 -5.75
C THR A 53 5.37 -0.42 -5.10
N TRP A 54 4.49 0.26 -5.83
CA TRP A 54 3.18 0.68 -5.32
C TRP A 54 2.32 -0.53 -4.97
N THR A 55 2.10 -1.43 -5.93
CA THR A 55 1.28 -2.64 -5.78
C THR A 55 1.90 -3.67 -4.83
N ALA A 56 3.23 -3.66 -4.63
CA ALA A 56 3.87 -4.50 -3.62
C ALA A 56 3.68 -4.02 -2.18
N THR A 57 3.30 -2.77 -1.97
CA THR A 57 3.27 -2.15 -0.65
C THR A 57 1.87 -2.18 -0.07
N GLU A 58 1.65 -2.99 0.97
CA GLU A 58 0.34 -3.10 1.64
C GLU A 58 -0.15 -1.76 2.24
N TRP A 59 0.79 -0.89 2.65
CA TRP A 59 0.50 0.43 3.23
C TRP A 59 1.45 1.47 2.65
N PRO A 60 1.18 2.01 1.44
CA PRO A 60 2.10 2.95 0.77
C PRO A 60 2.48 4.15 1.63
N GLY A 61 1.54 4.66 2.44
CA GLY A 61 1.77 5.78 3.36
C GLY A 61 2.74 5.50 4.52
N ARG A 62 3.05 4.22 4.82
CA ARG A 62 4.14 3.87 5.77
C ARG A 62 5.50 3.89 5.10
N ALA A 63 5.53 3.62 3.80
CA ALA A 63 6.78 3.46 3.07
C ALA A 63 7.31 4.77 2.50
N ALA A 64 6.43 5.73 2.21
CA ALA A 64 6.78 7.10 1.86
C ALA A 64 5.64 8.07 2.17
N THR A 65 5.95 9.37 2.26
CA THR A 65 4.91 10.40 2.45
C THR A 65 4.04 10.54 1.21
N THR A 66 2.82 11.05 1.37
CA THR A 66 1.90 11.31 0.26
C THR A 66 2.54 12.23 -0.79
N GLU A 67 3.28 13.25 -0.35
CA GLU A 67 3.95 14.22 -1.24
C GLU A 67 5.05 13.55 -2.08
N LEU A 68 5.79 12.60 -1.50
CA LEU A 68 6.80 11.86 -2.24
C LEU A 68 6.14 10.96 -3.29
N TRP A 69 5.06 10.26 -2.94
CA TRP A 69 4.30 9.48 -3.91
C TRP A 69 3.76 10.33 -5.05
N LEU A 70 3.11 11.45 -4.74
CA LEU A 70 2.62 12.40 -5.75
C LEU A 70 3.76 12.87 -6.65
N THR A 71 4.94 13.15 -6.10
CA THR A 71 6.12 13.53 -6.87
C THR A 71 6.56 12.42 -7.81
N LEU A 72 6.69 11.18 -7.33
CA LEU A 72 7.09 10.03 -8.14
C LEU A 72 6.11 9.76 -9.29
N PHE A 73 4.80 9.81 -9.03
CA PHE A 73 3.78 9.70 -10.08
C PHE A 73 3.87 10.85 -11.08
N GLN A 74 4.01 12.09 -10.61
CA GLN A 74 4.14 13.24 -11.52
C GLN A 74 5.40 13.18 -12.40
N MET A 75 6.49 12.59 -11.91
CA MET A 75 7.74 12.45 -12.68
C MET A 75 7.63 11.48 -13.86
N VAL A 76 6.73 10.48 -13.80
CA VAL A 76 6.56 9.50 -14.88
C VAL A 76 5.47 9.87 -15.89
N LEU A 77 4.65 10.87 -15.57
CA LEU A 77 3.51 11.30 -16.39
C LEU A 77 3.89 12.38 -17.41
N GLU A 78 3.28 12.30 -18.58
CA GLU A 78 3.29 13.37 -19.58
C GLU A 78 2.02 14.22 -19.47
N PRO A 79 2.04 15.50 -19.89
CA PRO A 79 0.86 16.36 -19.86
C PRO A 79 -0.32 15.74 -20.62
N GLY A 80 -1.46 15.58 -19.92
CA GLY A 80 -2.67 15.01 -20.51
C GLY A 80 -2.69 13.48 -20.56
N THR A 81 -1.80 12.81 -19.86
CA THR A 81 -1.77 11.35 -19.71
C THR A 81 -2.05 10.91 -18.28
N TYR A 82 -2.40 9.63 -18.12
CA TYR A 82 -2.33 8.89 -16.87
C TYR A 82 -1.54 7.59 -17.10
N LEU A 83 -1.08 6.96 -16.02
CA LEU A 83 -0.35 5.70 -16.06
C LEU A 83 -1.33 4.51 -16.03
N ASP A 84 -1.39 3.72 -17.09
CA ASP A 84 -2.16 2.47 -17.16
C ASP A 84 -1.20 1.30 -17.05
N ASP A 85 -1.16 0.69 -15.87
CA ASP A 85 -0.09 -0.22 -15.42
C ASP A 85 1.32 0.38 -15.62
N THR A 86 1.95 0.13 -16.77
CA THR A 86 3.31 0.61 -17.11
C THR A 86 3.35 1.51 -18.35
N GLU A 87 2.20 1.73 -18.98
CA GLU A 87 2.07 2.48 -20.22
C GLU A 87 1.34 3.80 -19.98
N LEU A 88 1.65 4.83 -20.77
CA LEU A 88 0.98 6.12 -20.66
C LEU A 88 -0.19 6.18 -21.65
N LEU A 89 -1.39 6.45 -21.13
CA LEU A 89 -2.59 6.62 -21.93
C LEU A 89 -3.15 8.04 -21.82
N PRO A 90 -3.81 8.56 -22.87
CA PRO A 90 -4.48 9.86 -22.82
C PRO A 90 -5.58 9.91 -21.75
N ILE A 91 -5.57 10.94 -20.92
CA ILE A 91 -6.58 11.15 -19.87
C ILE A 91 -7.99 11.34 -20.43
N SER A 92 -8.10 11.70 -21.72
CA SER A 92 -9.38 11.80 -22.43
C SER A 92 -10.08 10.47 -22.67
N GLU A 93 -9.37 9.34 -22.53
CA GLU A 93 -9.97 8.00 -22.60
C GLU A 93 -10.81 7.67 -21.36
N LEU A 94 -10.51 8.33 -20.23
CA LEU A 94 -11.30 8.25 -19.02
C LEU A 94 -12.61 9.06 -19.14
N PRO A 95 -13.71 8.60 -18.52
CA PRO A 95 -14.93 9.39 -18.41
C PRO A 95 -14.65 10.71 -17.69
N ALA A 96 -15.43 11.76 -17.96
CA ALA A 96 -15.21 13.09 -17.36
C ALA A 96 -15.17 13.06 -15.81
N THR A 97 -15.98 12.18 -15.22
CA THR A 97 -15.96 11.86 -13.79
C THR A 97 -15.97 10.35 -13.61
N LEU A 98 -15.30 9.87 -12.57
CA LEU A 98 -15.16 8.46 -12.23
C LEU A 98 -15.73 8.22 -10.82
N PRO A 99 -16.82 7.45 -10.67
CA PRO A 99 -17.31 7.06 -9.35
C PRO A 99 -16.33 6.06 -8.72
N VAL A 100 -15.79 6.43 -7.57
CA VAL A 100 -14.80 5.64 -6.86
C VAL A 100 -15.10 5.54 -5.37
N TYR A 101 -14.56 4.50 -4.75
CA TYR A 101 -14.71 4.12 -3.37
C TYR A 101 -13.34 3.88 -2.72
N ARG A 102 -13.23 4.14 -1.42
CA ARG A 102 -12.04 3.87 -0.62
C ARG A 102 -12.44 3.41 0.78
N ALA A 103 -11.84 2.33 1.24
CA ALA A 103 -11.89 1.97 2.65
C ALA A 103 -10.75 2.64 3.41
N ALA A 104 -11.07 3.37 4.48
CA ALA A 104 -10.06 4.01 5.31
C ALA A 104 -10.56 4.22 6.75
N THR A 105 -9.63 4.31 7.70
CA THR A 105 -9.96 4.83 9.03
C THR A 105 -10.24 6.33 8.96
N ALA A 106 -11.03 6.87 9.89
CA ALA A 106 -11.31 8.30 9.94
C ALA A 106 -10.01 9.13 10.03
N GLY A 107 -9.88 10.18 9.21
CA GLY A 107 -8.68 10.98 9.06
C GLY A 107 -7.72 10.51 7.95
N TYR A 108 -8.06 9.42 7.25
CA TYR A 108 -7.28 8.86 6.13
C TYR A 108 -8.10 8.72 4.84
N GLU A 109 -9.24 9.42 4.77
CA GLU A 109 -10.10 9.51 3.58
C GLU A 109 -9.40 10.13 2.37
N ASP A 110 -8.37 10.95 2.60
CA ASP A 110 -7.63 11.65 1.54
C ASP A 110 -6.49 10.82 0.93
N GLY A 111 -6.38 9.52 1.28
CA GLY A 111 -5.37 8.65 0.68
C GLY A 111 -5.51 8.52 -0.84
N LEU A 112 -4.40 8.15 -1.51
CA LEU A 112 -4.33 8.15 -2.97
C LEU A 112 -4.99 6.93 -3.63
N SER A 113 -5.20 5.83 -2.89
CA SER A 113 -5.68 4.55 -3.42
C SER A 113 -7.21 4.47 -3.40
N TRP A 114 -7.82 4.29 -4.56
CA TRP A 114 -9.27 4.24 -4.76
C TRP A 114 -9.64 3.09 -5.69
N THR A 115 -10.90 2.66 -5.67
CA THR A 115 -11.39 1.60 -6.57
C THR A 115 -12.78 1.95 -7.09
N THR A 116 -13.13 1.54 -8.31
CA THR A 116 -14.51 1.66 -8.81
C THR A 116 -15.43 0.55 -8.26
N SER A 117 -14.87 -0.42 -7.52
CA SER A 117 -15.60 -1.55 -6.94
C SER A 117 -15.96 -1.30 -5.47
N LEU A 118 -17.24 -1.01 -5.20
CA LEU A 118 -17.74 -0.93 -3.83
C LEU A 118 -17.53 -2.25 -3.07
N GLU A 119 -17.64 -3.40 -3.74
CA GLU A 119 -17.39 -4.71 -3.14
C GLU A 119 -15.97 -4.81 -2.59
N CYS A 120 -14.98 -4.31 -3.35
CA CYS A 120 -13.59 -4.32 -2.92
C CYS A 120 -13.37 -3.37 -1.73
N ALA A 121 -13.94 -2.15 -1.78
CA ALA A 121 -13.89 -1.23 -0.64
C ALA A 121 -14.57 -1.83 0.61
N HIS A 122 -15.70 -2.49 0.44
CA HIS A 122 -16.40 -3.17 1.54
C HIS A 122 -15.58 -4.31 2.15
N TRP A 123 -14.90 -5.12 1.32
CA TRP A 123 -13.99 -6.17 1.78
C TRP A 123 -12.85 -5.59 2.64
N PHE A 124 -12.23 -4.50 2.19
CA PHE A 124 -11.20 -3.82 2.97
C PHE A 124 -11.76 -3.26 4.29
N ALA A 125 -12.94 -2.64 4.25
CA ALA A 125 -13.56 -2.05 5.44
C ALA A 125 -13.91 -3.08 6.52
N THR A 126 -14.40 -4.25 6.10
CA THR A 126 -14.88 -5.30 7.02
C THR A 126 -13.77 -6.25 7.49
N ARG A 127 -12.80 -6.60 6.64
CA ARG A 127 -11.77 -7.61 6.97
C ARG A 127 -10.50 -7.01 7.57
N LEU A 128 -10.01 -5.87 7.06
CA LEU A 128 -8.88 -5.16 7.69
C LEU A 128 -9.32 -4.43 8.96
N GLY A 129 -10.57 -3.95 9.01
CA GLY A 129 -11.13 -3.33 10.21
C GLY A 129 -11.20 -4.31 11.40
N ALA A 130 -11.60 -5.56 11.14
CA ALA A 130 -11.62 -6.61 12.15
C ALA A 130 -10.22 -6.98 12.67
N ALA A 131 -9.20 -6.97 11.80
CA ALA A 131 -7.82 -7.32 12.15
C ALA A 131 -7.04 -6.17 12.85
N SER A 132 -7.42 -4.91 12.61
CA SER A 132 -6.71 -3.72 13.12
C SER A 132 -7.34 -3.09 14.37
N GLY A 133 -8.47 -3.62 14.85
CA GLY A 133 -9.21 -3.07 15.99
C GLY A 133 -9.79 -1.67 15.76
N ARG A 134 -9.67 -1.13 14.53
CA ARG A 134 -10.18 0.19 14.12
C ARG A 134 -11.25 0.00 13.05
N SER A 135 -12.44 0.55 13.29
CA SER A 135 -13.50 0.54 12.28
C SER A 135 -13.07 1.36 11.07
N HIS A 136 -12.90 0.67 9.95
CA HIS A 136 -12.73 1.32 8.67
C HIS A 136 -14.11 1.75 8.16
N ARG A 137 -14.15 2.92 7.52
CA ARG A 137 -15.31 3.50 6.86
C ARG A 137 -15.10 3.39 5.36
N ILE A 138 -16.20 3.42 4.60
CA ILE A 138 -16.15 3.54 3.15
C ILE A 138 -16.43 5.00 2.80
N TYR A 139 -15.57 5.58 1.97
CA TYR A 139 -15.77 6.88 1.38
C TYR A 139 -16.00 6.72 -0.12
N GLU A 140 -16.86 7.55 -0.69
CA GLU A 140 -17.09 7.63 -2.13
C GLU A 140 -16.88 9.06 -2.64
N MET A 141 -16.56 9.16 -3.93
CA MET A 141 -16.56 10.42 -4.66
C MET A 141 -16.72 10.20 -6.17
N ASP A 142 -17.21 11.22 -6.86
CA ASP A 142 -17.08 11.35 -8.31
C ASP A 142 -15.77 12.10 -8.62
N ALA A 143 -14.69 11.36 -8.84
CA ALA A 143 -13.38 11.91 -9.12
C ALA A 143 -13.33 12.54 -10.53
N PRO A 144 -12.93 13.82 -10.69
CA PRO A 144 -12.62 14.37 -12.01
C PRO A 144 -11.45 13.59 -12.61
N ARG A 145 -11.53 13.20 -13.89
CA ARG A 145 -10.45 12.44 -14.54
C ARG A 145 -9.09 13.11 -14.44
N GLU A 146 -9.06 14.44 -14.40
CA GLU A 146 -7.83 15.25 -14.30
C GLU A 146 -7.06 15.04 -12.97
N THR A 147 -7.66 14.33 -12.02
CA THR A 147 -7.01 13.95 -10.75
C THR A 147 -6.45 12.52 -10.76
N VAL A 148 -6.74 11.72 -11.80
CA VAL A 148 -6.24 10.35 -11.92
C VAL A 148 -4.77 10.38 -12.35
N LEU A 149 -3.92 9.73 -11.55
CA LEU A 149 -2.49 9.59 -11.82
C LEU A 149 -2.17 8.22 -12.42
N ALA A 150 -2.81 7.16 -11.90
CA ALA A 150 -2.60 5.81 -12.39
C ALA A 150 -3.86 4.95 -12.25
N PHE A 151 -3.90 3.89 -13.05
CA PHE A 151 -4.82 2.78 -12.92
C PHE A 151 -4.00 1.48 -13.04
N PHE A 152 -3.95 0.74 -11.95
CA PHE A 152 -3.34 -0.59 -11.90
C PHE A 152 -4.47 -1.61 -11.98
N HIS A 153 -4.36 -2.55 -12.91
CA HIS A 153 -5.39 -3.56 -13.14
C HIS A 153 -4.87 -4.90 -13.68
N ALA A 154 -3.73 -4.93 -14.37
CA ALA A 154 -3.19 -6.17 -14.89
C ALA A 154 -2.35 -6.91 -13.85
N SER A 155 -1.51 -6.19 -13.09
CA SER A 155 -0.72 -6.81 -12.03
C SER A 155 -1.60 -7.11 -10.82
N ARG A 156 -1.47 -8.34 -10.32
CA ARG A 156 -2.14 -8.83 -9.09
C ARG A 156 -3.67 -8.75 -9.08
N ASN A 157 -4.30 -8.48 -10.23
CA ASN A 157 -5.74 -8.30 -10.36
C ASN A 157 -6.31 -7.27 -9.36
N GLU A 158 -5.50 -6.27 -9.02
CA GLU A 158 -5.88 -5.14 -8.17
C GLU A 158 -6.62 -4.14 -9.06
N HIS A 159 -7.86 -3.74 -8.76
CA HIS A 159 -8.59 -2.75 -9.57
C HIS A 159 -8.47 -1.37 -8.92
N GLU A 160 -7.27 -0.81 -8.96
CA GLU A 160 -6.86 0.34 -8.15
C GLU A 160 -6.56 1.58 -9.01
N TYR A 161 -7.25 2.67 -8.70
CA TYR A 161 -6.94 4.00 -9.19
C TYR A 161 -6.12 4.76 -8.16
N VAL A 162 -5.02 5.37 -8.62
CA VAL A 162 -4.26 6.35 -7.84
C VAL A 162 -4.75 7.75 -8.19
N ILE A 163 -5.29 8.46 -7.20
CA ILE A 163 -5.95 9.76 -7.39
C ILE A 163 -5.30 10.83 -6.50
N ASP A 164 -4.91 11.96 -7.11
CA ASP A 164 -4.44 13.16 -6.41
C ASP A 164 -5.62 13.90 -5.76
N THR A 165 -5.89 13.56 -4.50
CA THR A 165 -6.93 14.18 -3.69
C THR A 165 -6.57 15.58 -3.20
N SER A 166 -5.31 16.01 -3.29
CA SER A 166 -4.84 17.31 -2.78
C SER A 166 -5.46 18.49 -3.52
N ARG A 167 -5.92 18.27 -4.75
CA ARG A 167 -6.57 19.26 -5.61
C ARG A 167 -8.10 19.28 -5.45
N LEU A 168 -8.64 18.36 -4.67
CA LEU A 168 -10.07 18.22 -4.44
C LEU A 168 -10.48 18.95 -3.17
N LYS A 169 -11.70 19.51 -3.17
CA LYS A 169 -12.27 20.10 -1.95
C LYS A 169 -12.61 18.97 -0.97
N PRO A 170 -12.45 19.18 0.35
CA PRO A 170 -12.81 18.17 1.35
C PRO A 170 -14.24 17.65 1.22
N ALA A 171 -15.19 18.52 0.86
CA ALA A 171 -16.60 18.17 0.67
C ALA A 171 -16.88 17.26 -0.55
N THR A 172 -15.88 16.94 -1.37
CA THR A 172 -16.02 16.04 -2.52
C THR A 172 -16.17 14.57 -2.09
N ARG A 173 -15.76 14.22 -0.86
CA ARG A 173 -15.80 12.84 -0.34
C ARG A 173 -16.98 12.69 0.61
N ARG A 174 -17.83 11.69 0.35
CA ARG A 174 -18.98 11.32 1.19
C ARG A 174 -18.68 10.00 1.88
N GLU A 175 -18.90 9.93 3.19
CA GLU A 175 -18.91 8.64 3.87
C GLU A 175 -20.17 7.86 3.47
N VAL A 176 -19.99 6.62 3.02
CA VAL A 176 -21.07 5.67 2.77
C VAL A 176 -21.36 4.95 4.08
N LEU A 177 -22.53 5.21 4.66
CA LEU A 177 -22.90 4.66 5.95
C LEU A 177 -23.12 3.14 5.88
N PRO A 178 -22.83 2.37 6.95
CA PRO A 178 -22.99 0.91 6.95
C PRO A 178 -24.37 0.41 6.50
N GLU A 179 -25.44 1.12 6.86
CA GLU A 179 -26.80 0.83 6.41
C GLU A 179 -27.02 1.00 4.89
N GLU A 180 -26.19 1.81 4.22
CA GLU A 180 -26.22 1.98 2.76
C GLU A 180 -25.45 0.86 2.04
N TRP A 181 -24.54 0.15 2.72
CA TRP A 181 -23.68 -0.88 2.10
C TRP A 181 -24.51 -2.01 1.52
N GLU A 182 -25.44 -2.58 2.30
CA GLU A 182 -26.29 -3.69 1.86
C GLU A 182 -27.18 -3.32 0.67
N TYR A 183 -27.69 -2.08 0.65
CA TYR A 183 -28.48 -1.57 -0.48
C TYR A 183 -27.64 -1.47 -1.76
N LEU A 184 -26.43 -0.91 -1.66
CA LEU A 184 -25.55 -0.70 -2.80
C LEU A 184 -24.95 -2.01 -3.33
N LEU A 185 -24.62 -2.96 -2.44
CA LEU A 185 -24.16 -4.31 -2.81
C LEU A 185 -25.28 -5.17 -3.42
N GLY A 186 -26.54 -4.89 -3.05
CA GLY A 186 -27.73 -5.60 -3.55
C GLY A 186 -28.28 -5.09 -4.89
N ARG A 187 -27.77 -3.98 -5.44
CA ARG A 187 -28.21 -3.50 -6.76
C ARG A 187 -27.61 -4.37 -7.87
N PRO A 188 -28.39 -4.77 -8.90
CA PRO A 188 -27.80 -5.27 -10.14
C PRO A 188 -26.85 -4.20 -10.69
N LEU A 189 -25.61 -4.58 -10.99
CA LEU A 189 -24.65 -3.72 -11.68
C LEU A 189 -25.33 -3.11 -12.91
N GLU A 190 -25.71 -1.83 -12.86
CA GLU A 190 -26.04 -1.08 -14.06
C GLU A 190 -24.73 -0.98 -14.84
N ARG A 191 -24.54 -1.91 -15.78
CA ARG A 191 -23.39 -1.93 -16.67
C ARG A 191 -23.21 -0.53 -17.26
N PRO A 192 -22.01 0.07 -17.18
CA PRO A 192 -21.72 1.30 -17.90
C PRO A 192 -22.17 1.13 -19.36
N ARG A 193 -22.90 2.11 -19.89
CA ARG A 193 -23.21 2.18 -21.33
C ARG A 193 -21.91 1.96 -22.09
N GLN A 194 -21.87 0.89 -22.87
CA GLN A 194 -20.73 0.40 -23.64
C GLN A 194 -19.92 1.57 -24.23
N LEU A 195 -18.72 1.83 -23.68
CA LEU A 195 -17.66 2.45 -24.46
C LEU A 195 -17.26 1.47 -25.56
N GLY A 196 -17.12 2.00 -26.78
CA GLY A 196 -16.76 1.21 -27.95
C GLY A 196 -15.41 0.52 -27.77
N ALA A 197 -15.44 -0.81 -27.86
CA ALA A 197 -14.35 -1.69 -28.27
C ALA A 197 -12.95 -1.45 -27.65
N SER A 198 -12.81 -1.71 -26.36
CA SER A 198 -11.92 -2.78 -25.89
C SER A 198 -12.58 -3.41 -24.68
N ALA A 199 -12.65 -4.74 -24.65
CA ALA A 199 -13.47 -5.48 -23.70
C ALA A 199 -12.98 -5.24 -22.26
N VAL A 200 -13.77 -4.53 -21.45
CA VAL A 200 -13.63 -4.54 -19.99
C VAL A 200 -14.03 -5.95 -19.51
N PRO A 201 -13.10 -6.80 -19.05
CA PRO A 201 -13.46 -8.10 -18.52
C PRO A 201 -13.88 -7.92 -17.06
N GLY A 202 -15.17 -8.14 -16.80
CA GLY A 202 -15.68 -8.67 -15.53
C GLY A 202 -15.50 -7.83 -14.27
N ALA A 203 -16.54 -7.80 -13.44
CA ALA A 203 -16.37 -7.59 -12.01
C ALA A 203 -15.49 -8.73 -11.47
N GLY A 204 -14.17 -8.51 -11.47
CA GLY A 204 -13.19 -9.38 -10.85
C GLY A 204 -13.36 -9.23 -9.35
N ILE A 205 -13.89 -10.28 -8.72
CA ILE A 205 -13.91 -10.43 -7.27
C ILE A 205 -12.47 -10.20 -6.79
N CYS A 206 -12.25 -9.26 -5.87
CA CYS A 206 -10.99 -9.13 -5.13
C CYS A 206 -10.75 -10.47 -4.38
N LYS A 207 -10.12 -11.45 -5.02
CA LYS A 207 -9.82 -12.77 -4.44
C LYS A 207 -8.32 -12.96 -4.27
N LEU A 208 -7.97 -13.08 -3.00
CA LEU A 208 -7.25 -14.22 -2.40
C LEU A 208 -6.19 -14.88 -3.30
N ASP A 209 -4.93 -14.57 -3.03
CA ASP A 209 -3.86 -15.55 -3.22
C ASP A 209 -4.07 -16.69 -2.20
N ASP A 210 -4.78 -17.74 -2.62
CA ASP A 210 -4.63 -19.09 -2.07
C ASP A 210 -3.35 -19.72 -2.68
N GLY A 211 -2.22 -19.11 -2.33
CA GLY A 211 -0.88 -19.53 -2.71
C GLY A 211 -0.09 -20.03 -1.50
N VAL A 212 -0.64 -20.99 -0.76
CA VAL A 212 0.19 -21.81 0.14
C VAL A 212 1.07 -22.70 -0.74
N SER A 213 2.35 -22.37 -0.82
CA SER A 213 3.41 -23.37 -0.94
C SER A 213 4.35 -23.17 0.24
N GLU A 214 4.41 -24.17 1.12
CA GLU A 214 5.24 -24.20 2.31
C GLU A 214 6.72 -23.99 1.95
N ALA A 215 7.37 -22.98 2.57
CA ALA A 215 8.59 -23.14 3.37
C ALA A 215 9.29 -21.78 3.64
N GLY A 216 9.26 -21.36 4.89
CA GLY A 216 10.12 -20.30 5.44
C GLY A 216 9.50 -19.71 6.70
N GLN A 217 9.92 -20.18 7.88
CA GLN A 217 9.33 -19.85 9.19
C GLN A 217 9.12 -18.33 9.41
N GLU A 218 7.89 -17.87 9.24
CA GLU A 218 7.49 -16.49 9.55
C GLU A 218 7.29 -16.32 11.06
N GLY A 219 8.22 -15.63 11.69
CA GLY A 219 8.08 -15.17 13.08
C GLY A 219 9.44 -14.84 13.70
N LEU A 220 9.42 -14.04 14.77
CA LEU A 220 10.62 -13.57 15.43
C LEU A 220 11.16 -14.65 16.37
N THR A 221 12.48 -14.82 16.38
CA THR A 221 13.18 -15.50 17.47
C THR A 221 13.04 -14.68 18.76
N ARG A 222 13.27 -15.31 19.91
CA ARG A 222 13.29 -14.62 21.21
C ARG A 222 14.24 -13.41 21.22
N ALA A 223 15.42 -13.55 20.61
CA ALA A 223 16.41 -12.48 20.55
C ALA A 223 15.94 -11.29 19.69
N GLU A 224 15.33 -11.56 18.53
CA GLU A 224 14.79 -10.52 17.65
C GLU A 224 13.59 -9.81 18.29
N ALA A 225 12.75 -10.56 18.99
CA ALA A 225 11.61 -10.03 19.75
C ALA A 225 12.05 -9.08 20.86
N VAL A 226 13.04 -9.47 21.68
CA VAL A 226 13.62 -8.61 22.72
C VAL A 226 14.27 -7.37 22.10
N GLY A 227 15.02 -7.54 21.00
CA GLY A 227 15.62 -6.41 20.28
C GLY A 227 14.60 -5.43 19.72
N LEU A 228 13.41 -5.89 19.33
CA LEU A 228 12.32 -5.02 18.89
C LEU A 228 11.73 -4.21 20.04
N VAL A 229 11.49 -4.82 21.21
CA VAL A 229 11.00 -4.10 22.40
C VAL A 229 11.95 -2.97 22.79
N LEU A 230 13.25 -3.24 22.82
CA LEU A 230 14.26 -2.25 23.19
C LEU A 230 14.40 -1.10 22.16
N ARG A 231 14.10 -1.34 20.88
CA ARG A 231 14.04 -0.27 19.87
C ARG A 231 12.77 0.56 19.99
N MET A 232 11.66 -0.06 20.42
CA MET A 232 10.37 0.60 20.59
C MET A 232 10.23 1.28 21.97
N SER A 233 11.16 1.07 22.90
CA SER A 233 11.15 1.70 24.22
C SER A 233 11.58 3.16 24.23
N GLU A 234 11.98 3.73 23.08
CA GLU A 234 12.17 5.18 22.92
C GLU A 234 10.81 5.89 23.06
N GLY A 235 10.40 6.14 24.31
CA GLY A 235 9.12 6.75 24.66
C GLY A 235 8.30 5.98 25.71
N LEU A 236 8.74 4.80 26.15
CA LEU A 236 8.12 4.04 27.24
C LEU A 236 8.74 4.41 28.60
N THR A 237 7.99 4.25 29.68
CA THR A 237 8.56 4.29 31.03
C THR A 237 9.40 3.03 31.28
N GLU A 238 10.29 3.09 32.27
CA GLU A 238 11.12 1.93 32.65
C GLU A 238 10.24 0.75 33.10
N GLU A 239 9.17 1.00 33.87
CA GLU A 239 8.23 -0.06 34.26
C GLU A 239 7.47 -0.67 33.07
N ALA A 240 7.02 0.15 32.12
CA ALA A 240 6.33 -0.33 30.92
C ALA A 240 7.27 -1.14 30.01
N THR A 241 8.55 -0.76 29.95
CA THR A 241 9.58 -1.49 29.22
C THR A 241 9.85 -2.86 29.85
N VAL A 242 9.98 -2.92 31.18
CA VAL A 242 10.16 -4.17 31.92
C VAL A 242 8.94 -5.09 31.74
N ALA A 243 7.72 -4.55 31.88
CA ALA A 243 6.49 -5.32 31.69
C ALA A 243 6.35 -5.85 30.26
N ALA A 244 6.72 -5.07 29.25
CA ALA A 244 6.75 -5.51 27.86
C ALA A 244 7.75 -6.65 27.66
N LEU A 245 8.96 -6.54 28.21
CA LEU A 245 9.97 -7.60 28.15
C LEU A 245 9.52 -8.89 28.85
N GLU A 246 8.96 -8.81 30.05
CA GLU A 246 8.41 -9.98 30.76
C GLU A 246 7.26 -10.63 29.99
N SER A 247 6.42 -9.83 29.36
CA SER A 247 5.31 -10.33 28.56
C SER A 247 5.80 -10.99 27.27
N VAL A 248 6.89 -10.49 26.65
CA VAL A 248 7.59 -11.19 25.55
C VAL A 248 8.17 -12.51 26.03
N GLU A 249 8.89 -12.51 27.16
CA GLU A 249 9.47 -13.73 27.75
C GLU A 249 8.39 -14.80 28.06
N SER A 250 7.22 -14.40 28.57
CA SER A 250 6.11 -15.32 28.86
C SER A 250 5.58 -16.08 27.63
N ARG A 251 5.79 -15.52 26.43
CA ARG A 251 5.35 -16.12 25.17
C ARG A 251 6.33 -17.14 24.61
N TYR A 252 7.59 -17.11 25.03
CA TYR A 252 8.59 -18.09 24.65
C TYR A 252 8.77 -19.08 25.80
N ARG A 253 8.30 -20.33 25.62
CA ARG A 253 8.52 -21.33 26.66
C ARG A 253 9.97 -21.76 26.68
N PHE A 254 10.53 -21.93 27.88
CA PHE A 254 11.94 -22.30 28.08
C PHE A 254 12.30 -23.67 27.45
N ASP A 255 11.30 -24.54 27.26
CA ASP A 255 11.43 -25.88 26.67
C ASP A 255 11.19 -25.92 25.14
N ALA A 256 10.93 -24.77 24.50
CA ALA A 256 10.66 -24.65 23.06
C ALA A 256 11.52 -23.56 22.40
N PRO A 257 12.85 -23.78 22.23
CA PRO A 257 13.78 -22.77 21.71
C PRO A 257 13.52 -22.35 20.25
N ASP A 258 12.83 -23.20 19.48
CA ASP A 258 12.47 -22.93 18.09
C ASP A 258 11.10 -22.27 17.93
N GLN A 259 10.41 -21.97 19.04
CA GLN A 259 9.16 -21.23 18.99
C GLN A 259 9.41 -19.86 18.34
N ARG A 260 8.58 -19.53 17.35
CA ARG A 260 8.56 -18.24 16.66
C ARG A 260 7.23 -17.58 16.95
N VAL A 261 7.27 -16.31 17.34
CA VAL A 261 6.06 -15.52 17.61
C VAL A 261 5.93 -14.50 16.49
N SER A 262 4.73 -14.40 15.92
CA SER A 262 4.50 -13.46 14.83
C SER A 262 4.68 -12.02 15.31
N HIS A 263 5.14 -11.15 14.40
CA HIS A 263 5.37 -9.74 14.67
C HIS A 263 4.10 -9.04 15.18
N VAL A 264 2.93 -9.45 14.67
CA VAL A 264 1.61 -8.98 15.11
C VAL A 264 1.36 -9.33 16.57
N THR A 265 1.51 -10.61 16.94
CA THR A 265 1.31 -11.07 18.33
C THR A 265 2.24 -10.35 19.30
N LEU A 266 3.47 -10.04 18.88
CA LEU A 266 4.45 -9.34 19.69
C LEU A 266 4.09 -7.85 19.86
N THR A 267 3.67 -7.20 18.78
CA THR A 267 3.27 -5.78 18.79
C THR A 267 2.03 -5.58 19.68
N ASP A 268 1.05 -6.49 19.61
CA ASP A 268 -0.15 -6.46 20.46
C ASP A 268 0.21 -6.63 21.94
N THR A 269 1.21 -7.47 22.23
CA THR A 269 1.69 -7.71 23.60
C THR A 269 2.37 -6.47 24.18
N ILE A 270 3.20 -5.79 23.39
CA ILE A 270 3.88 -4.55 23.78
C ILE A 270 2.86 -3.41 23.97
N ALA A 271 1.87 -3.31 23.07
CA ALA A 271 0.79 -2.33 23.16
C ALA A 271 -0.07 -2.53 24.42
N ALA A 272 -0.42 -3.77 24.76
CA ALA A 272 -1.16 -4.09 25.98
C ALA A 272 -0.37 -3.75 27.26
N ALA A 273 0.94 -3.98 27.28
CA ALA A 273 1.80 -3.60 28.40
C ALA A 273 1.87 -2.07 28.59
N HIS A 274 1.87 -1.32 27.47
CA HIS A 274 1.86 0.14 27.48
C HIS A 274 0.52 0.73 27.98
N GLU A 275 -0.62 0.12 27.63
CA GLU A 275 -1.94 0.57 28.11
C GLU A 275 -2.17 0.28 29.60
N GLY A 276 -1.61 -0.80 30.14
CA GLY A 276 -1.72 -1.17 31.55
C GLY A 276 -0.97 -0.27 32.54
N TYR A 277 -0.06 0.57 32.05
CA TYR A 277 0.83 1.42 32.86
C TYR A 277 0.71 2.92 32.55
N ARG A 278 -0.34 3.36 31.84
CA ARG A 278 -0.65 4.78 31.75
C ARG A 278 -1.08 5.31 33.14
N PRO A 279 -0.46 6.38 33.66
CA PRO A 279 -0.84 6.97 34.94
C PRO A 279 -2.25 7.58 34.92
#